data_AF-A0A529SDY6-F1
#
_entry.id   AF-A0A529SDY6-F1
#
_cell.length_a   1.000
_cell.length_b   1.000
_cell.length_c   1.000
_cell.angle_alpha   90.00
_cell.angle_beta   90.00
_cell.angle_gamma   90.00
#
_symmetry.space_group_name_H-M   'P 1'
#
loop_
_entity.id
_entity.type
_entity.pdbx_description
1 polymer ?
#
loop_
_entity_poly.entity_id
_entity_poly.type
_entity_poly.pdbx_seq_one_letter_code
_entity_poly.pdbx_strand_id
1 'polypeptide(L)' 'MTLNFDPRAKATTLYHGEFRPMFIGGKWVAAQSDEVMQALNPATGEVLATVP' A
#
# COMPACT_ATOMS: atom_id res chain seq x y z
N MET A 1 2.28 -14.63 -28.56
CA MET A 1 2.54 -13.32 -27.92
C MET A 1 3.06 -13.59 -26.53
N THR A 2 4.35 -13.39 -26.28
CA THR A 2 4.94 -13.58 -24.95
C THR A 2 4.77 -12.27 -24.18
N LEU A 3 4.00 -12.28 -23.09
CA LEU A 3 3.86 -11.13 -22.20
C LEU A 3 5.15 -11.00 -21.38
N ASN A 4 5.91 -9.95 -21.64
CA ASN A 4 7.07 -9.59 -20.82
C ASN A 4 6.57 -8.91 -19.54
N PHE A 5 6.14 -9.72 -18.57
CA PHE A 5 5.60 -9.27 -17.29
C PHE A 5 6.54 -9.67 -16.18
N ASP A 6 7.23 -8.69 -15.59
CA ASP A 6 7.94 -8.86 -14.32
C ASP A 6 7.07 -8.31 -13.17
N PRO A 7 6.46 -9.19 -12.35
CA PRO A 7 5.65 -8.77 -11.21
C PRO A 7 6.47 -8.05 -10.13
N ARG A 8 7.76 -8.37 -9.98
CA ARG A 8 8.59 -7.78 -8.91
C ARG A 8 8.89 -6.33 -9.23
N ALA A 9 9.36 -6.05 -10.44
CA ALA A 9 9.60 -4.67 -10.90
C ALA A 9 8.33 -3.79 -10.79
N LYS A 10 7.16 -4.36 -11.11
CA LYS A 10 5.88 -3.67 -10.96
C LYS A 10 5.53 -3.40 -9.49
N ALA A 11 5.68 -4.41 -8.61
CA ALA A 11 5.43 -4.23 -7.18
C ALA A 11 6.33 -3.14 -6.59
N THR A 12 7.62 -3.12 -6.94
CA THR A 12 8.57 -2.08 -6.51
C THR A 12 8.16 -0.68 -6.96
N THR A 13 7.47 -0.55 -8.10
CA THR A 13 6.97 0.75 -8.61
C THR A 13 5.63 1.16 -7.98
N LEU A 14 4.88 0.22 -7.42
CA LEU A 14 3.54 0.47 -6.87
C LEU A 14 3.55 0.72 -5.36
N TYR A 15 4.51 0.13 -4.64
CA TYR A 15 4.55 0.15 -3.18
C TYR A 15 5.82 0.86 -2.68
N HIS A 16 5.64 2.05 -2.12
CA HIS A 16 6.71 2.90 -1.60
C HIS A 16 6.50 3.31 -0.13
N GLY A 17 5.61 2.61 0.61
CA GLY A 17 5.30 2.95 1.99
C GLY A 17 4.34 4.14 2.15
N GLU A 18 3.65 4.54 1.08
CA GLU A 18 2.71 5.66 1.07
C GLU A 18 1.52 5.45 2.01
N PHE A 19 0.95 6.56 2.50
CA PHE A 19 -0.30 6.54 3.25
C PHE A 19 -1.49 6.19 2.35
N ARG A 20 -2.30 5.22 2.78
CA ARG A 20 -3.48 4.73 2.06
C ARG A 20 -4.72 5.01 2.90
N PRO A 21 -5.45 6.12 2.64
CA PRO A 21 -6.61 6.51 3.44
C PRO A 21 -7.78 5.52 3.31
N MET A 22 -8.67 5.53 4.30
CA MET A 22 -9.97 4.88 4.19
C MET A 22 -10.87 5.61 3.18
N PHE A 23 -11.82 4.91 2.59
CA PHE A 23 -12.85 5.51 1.74
C PHE A 23 -14.23 5.39 2.39
N ILE A 24 -14.71 6.49 2.98
CA ILE A 24 -15.97 6.53 3.75
C ILE A 24 -16.82 7.68 3.24
N GLY A 25 -18.10 7.41 2.94
CA GLY A 25 -19.04 8.43 2.49
C GLY A 25 -18.62 9.12 1.18
N GLY A 26 -17.93 8.41 0.29
CA GLY A 26 -17.47 8.95 -0.99
C GLY A 26 -16.20 9.82 -0.88
N LYS A 27 -15.52 9.81 0.27
CA LYS A 27 -14.32 10.63 0.52
C LYS A 27 -13.18 9.76 1.04
N TRP A 28 -11.96 10.14 0.66
CA TRP A 28 -10.74 9.64 1.27
C TRP A 28 -10.50 10.34 2.60
N VAL A 29 -10.36 9.59 3.69
CA VAL A 29 -10.25 10.10 5.05
C VAL A 29 -9.20 9.35 5.86
N ALA A 30 -8.56 10.04 6.80
CA ALA A 30 -7.70 9.43 7.82
C ALA A 30 -8.54 8.89 8.99
N ALA A 31 -7.91 8.10 9.88
CA ALA A 31 -8.52 7.72 11.14
C ALA A 31 -8.72 8.94 12.03
N GLN A 32 -9.81 8.97 12.79
CA GLN A 32 -10.08 10.06 13.74
C GLN A 32 -9.08 10.07 14.91
N SER A 33 -8.49 8.92 15.26
CA SER A 33 -7.49 8.80 16.32
C SER A 33 -6.07 9.17 15.87
N ASP A 34 -5.87 9.47 14.59
CA ASP A 34 -4.56 9.61 13.94
C ASP A 34 -3.66 8.35 14.01
N GLU A 35 -4.18 7.22 14.52
CA GLU A 35 -3.45 5.96 14.55
C GLU A 35 -3.31 5.36 13.14
N VAL A 36 -2.17 4.71 12.92
CA VAL A 36 -1.87 4.01 11.66
C VAL A 36 -1.16 2.70 11.95
N MET A 37 -1.35 1.71 11.07
CA MET A 37 -0.59 0.47 11.06
C MET A 37 0.23 0.33 9.77
N GLN A 38 1.34 -0.40 9.86
CA GLN A 38 2.16 -0.74 8.71
C GLN A 38 1.60 -1.99 8.02
N ALA A 39 1.31 -1.86 6.73
CA ALA A 39 1.08 -3.02 5.87
C ALA A 39 2.44 -3.56 5.41
N LEU A 40 2.82 -4.74 5.91
CA LEU A 40 4.12 -5.35 5.62
C LEU A 40 4.03 -6.38 4.51
N ASN A 41 5.08 -6.47 3.70
CA ASN A 41 5.28 -7.59 2.79
C ASN A 41 5.61 -8.84 3.62
N PRO A 42 4.79 -9.90 3.59
CA PRO A 42 5.03 -11.08 4.43
C PRO A 42 6.28 -11.87 4.00
N ALA A 43 6.76 -11.70 2.77
CA ALA A 43 7.94 -12.41 2.26
C ALA A 43 9.25 -11.72 2.65
N THR A 44 9.26 -10.40 2.83
CA THR A 44 10.49 -9.61 3.02
C THR A 44 10.49 -8.77 4.30
N GLY A 45 9.34 -8.54 4.92
CA GLY A 45 9.17 -7.63 6.04
C GLY A 45 9.18 -6.15 5.65
N GLU A 46 9.31 -5.82 4.36
CA GLU A 46 9.33 -4.43 3.89
C GLU A 46 7.97 -3.75 4.05
N VAL A 47 7.96 -2.45 4.32
CA VAL A 47 6.73 -1.65 4.43
C VAL A 47 6.18 -1.37 3.03
N LEU A 48 4.96 -1.82 2.78
CA LEU A 48 4.25 -1.58 1.52
C LEU A 48 3.47 -0.26 1.56
N ALA A 49 2.84 0.04 2.70
CA ALA A 49 2.02 1.23 2.93
C ALA A 49 1.82 1.44 4.44
N THR A 50 1.36 2.63 4.82
CA THR A 50 0.68 2.86 6.10
C THR A 50 -0.82 3.00 5.86
N VAL A 51 -1.62 2.37 6.70
CA VAL A 51 -3.10 2.42 6.62
C VAL A 51 -3.66 2.89 7.96
N PRO A 52 -4.67 3.77 7.95
CA PRO A 52 -5.42 4.15 9.14
C PRO A 52 -6.42 3.06 9.56
#